data_AF-K3WSF3-F1
#
_entry.id   AF-K3WSF3-F1
#
_cell.length_a   1.000
_cell.length_b   1.000
_cell.length_c   1.000
_cell.angle_alpha   90.00
_cell.angle_beta   90.00
_cell.angle_gamma   90.00
#
_symmetry.space_group_name_H-M   'P 1'
#
loop_
_entity.id
_entity.type
_entity.pdbx_description
1 polymer ?
#
loop_
_entity_poly.entity_id
_entity_poly.type
_entity_poly.pdbx_seq_one_letter_code
_entity_poly.pdbx_strand_id
1 'polypeptide(L)'
;MLYLEFSHIQVLPETLFQLEVHDLSLIGNQLETISDYMGAQSNYYVLALSHNPLRSLPSTRRDGLSFDFLALECTKLEALPEWTDTSIGELTYLSGTPICEAATRGDGNTLVALERAKAVCDEEDPRGSGRYPIALMQPYRQP
;
A
#
# COMPACT_ATOMS: atom_id res chain seq x y z
N MET A 1 8.77 9.50 -10.08
CA MET A 1 8.95 8.45 -9.08
C MET A 1 9.40 9.12 -7.79
N LEU A 2 8.88 8.73 -6.63
CA LEU A 2 9.26 9.26 -5.32
C LEU A 2 9.36 8.13 -4.31
N TYR A 3 10.53 7.93 -3.72
CA TYR A 3 10.81 6.88 -2.74
C TYR A 3 11.24 7.50 -1.42
N LEU A 4 10.42 7.30 -0.39
CA LEU A 4 10.67 7.74 0.99
C LEU A 4 10.65 6.52 1.92
N GLU A 5 11.38 5.47 1.58
CA GLU A 5 11.35 4.19 2.30
C GLU A 5 12.24 4.24 3.55
N PHE A 6 11.93 3.42 4.57
CA PHE A 6 12.61 3.29 5.87
C PHE A 6 13.23 4.59 6.39
N SER A 7 12.38 5.59 6.53
CA SER A 7 12.73 6.93 7.03
C SER A 7 12.02 7.23 8.36
N HIS A 8 11.45 6.21 9.02
CA HIS A 8 10.73 6.30 10.29
C HIS A 8 9.56 7.31 10.26
N ILE A 9 8.97 7.51 9.08
CA ILE A 9 7.88 8.48 8.91
C ILE A 9 6.61 7.94 9.57
N GLN A 10 5.99 8.73 10.44
CA GLN A 10 4.72 8.39 11.10
C GLN A 10 3.52 9.12 10.48
N VAL A 11 3.74 10.34 10.00
CA VAL A 11 2.71 11.19 9.42
C VAL A 11 3.24 11.78 8.12
N LEU A 12 2.39 11.78 7.09
CA LEU A 12 2.67 12.38 5.80
C LEU A 12 1.77 13.60 5.59
N PRO A 13 2.28 14.69 5.01
CA PRO A 13 1.43 15.79 4.60
C PRO A 13 0.49 15.32 3.49
N GLU A 14 -0.76 15.76 3.54
CA GLU A 14 -1.79 15.40 2.55
C GLU A 14 -1.38 15.74 1.12
N THR A 15 -0.56 16.79 0.98
CA THR A 15 -0.01 17.25 -0.30
C THR A 15 0.89 16.22 -0.99
N LEU A 16 1.43 15.22 -0.28
CA LEU A 16 2.20 14.15 -0.90
C LEU A 16 1.34 13.36 -1.92
N PHE A 17 0.07 13.13 -1.60
CA PHE A 17 -0.87 12.39 -2.46
C PHE A 17 -1.48 13.26 -3.58
N GLN A 18 -0.99 14.48 -3.74
CA GLN A 18 -1.30 15.38 -4.87
C GLN A 18 -0.14 15.40 -5.88
N LEU A 19 0.97 14.73 -5.58
CA LEU A 19 2.10 14.68 -6.50
C LEU A 19 1.77 13.81 -7.72
N GLU A 20 2.05 14.33 -8.90
CA GLU A 20 2.00 13.59 -10.17
C GLU A 20 3.26 12.73 -10.30
N VAL A 21 3.27 11.56 -9.65
CA VAL A 21 4.35 10.58 -9.80
C VAL A 21 3.80 9.25 -10.29
N HIS A 22 4.60 8.57 -11.11
CA HIS A 22 4.27 7.24 -11.60
C HIS A 22 4.41 6.17 -10.51
N ASP A 23 5.51 6.19 -9.75
CA ASP A 23 5.73 5.28 -8.62
C ASP A 23 5.90 6.08 -7.33
N LEU A 24 5.11 5.75 -6.31
CA LEU A 24 5.26 6.23 -4.94
C LEU A 24 5.56 5.05 -4.02
N SER A 25 6.67 5.13 -3.29
CA SER A 25 7.05 4.09 -2.33
C SER A 25 7.34 4.68 -0.96
N LEU A 26 6.66 4.13 0.02
CA LEU A 26 6.69 4.47 1.44
C LEU A 26 6.99 3.23 2.29
N ILE A 27 7.62 2.22 1.68
CA ILE A 27 7.94 0.93 2.31
C ILE A 27 8.73 1.14 3.61
N GLY A 28 8.40 0.36 4.64
CA GLY A 28 9.22 0.28 5.85
C GLY A 28 9.21 1.52 6.74
N ASN A 29 8.15 2.33 6.68
CA ASN A 29 7.95 3.46 7.59
C ASN A 29 7.11 3.04 8.81
N GLN A 30 6.56 4.02 9.53
CA GLN A 30 5.78 3.84 10.74
C GLN A 30 4.34 4.37 10.55
N LEU A 31 3.82 4.29 9.33
CA LEU A 31 2.49 4.80 9.00
C LEU A 31 1.42 3.86 9.57
N GLU A 32 0.62 4.35 10.52
CA GLU A 32 -0.53 3.60 11.06
C GLU A 32 -1.82 3.83 10.26
N THR A 33 -1.91 4.97 9.58
CA THR A 33 -3.03 5.40 8.73
C THR A 33 -2.50 6.15 7.50
N ILE A 34 -3.34 6.30 6.49
CA ILE A 34 -3.12 7.19 5.34
C ILE A 34 -4.24 8.24 5.35
N SER A 35 -3.93 9.46 4.94
CA SER A 35 -4.92 10.56 4.88
C SER A 35 -6.05 10.24 3.90
N ASP A 36 -7.28 10.64 4.26
CA ASP A 36 -8.49 10.52 3.42
C ASP A 36 -8.42 11.33 2.12
N TYR A 37 -7.43 12.21 1.98
CA TYR A 37 -7.21 13.06 0.80
C TYR A 37 -6.44 12.38 -0.33
N MET A 38 -6.24 11.05 -0.27
CA MET A 38 -5.55 10.31 -1.32
C MET A 38 -6.21 10.53 -2.70
N GLY A 39 -5.44 11.10 -3.65
CA GLY A 39 -5.77 11.03 -5.08
C GLY A 39 -6.37 12.26 -5.75
N ALA A 40 -5.79 13.45 -5.62
CA ALA A 40 -6.10 14.50 -6.59
C ALA A 40 -5.28 14.26 -7.87
N GLN A 41 -5.91 13.73 -8.94
CA GLN A 41 -5.36 13.57 -10.30
C GLN A 41 -4.16 12.60 -10.47
N SER A 42 -3.78 11.85 -9.45
CA SER A 42 -2.68 10.89 -9.55
C SER A 42 -3.14 9.55 -10.15
N ASN A 43 -2.55 9.16 -11.27
CA ASN A 43 -2.58 7.80 -11.79
C ASN A 43 -1.20 7.15 -11.52
N TYR A 44 -1.09 6.46 -10.38
CA TYR A 44 0.16 5.78 -10.04
C TYR A 44 0.25 4.48 -10.82
N TYR A 45 1.38 4.14 -11.39
CA TYR A 45 1.61 2.75 -11.77
C TYR A 45 1.71 1.88 -10.52
N VAL A 46 2.47 2.32 -9.50
CA VAL A 46 2.49 1.62 -8.22
C VAL A 46 2.45 2.56 -7.01
N LEU A 47 1.63 2.18 -6.03
CA LEU A 47 1.70 2.66 -4.65
C LEU A 47 2.20 1.53 -3.73
N ALA A 48 3.36 1.71 -3.11
CA ALA A 48 3.93 0.74 -2.18
C ALA A 48 3.95 1.26 -0.74
N LEU A 49 3.25 0.54 0.13
CA LEU A 49 3.03 0.84 1.55
C LEU A 49 3.44 -0.36 2.44
N SER A 50 4.04 -1.41 1.86
CA SER A 50 4.47 -2.61 2.57
C SER A 50 5.35 -2.29 3.79
N HIS A 51 5.30 -3.14 4.81
CA HIS A 51 6.06 -3.00 6.06
C HIS A 51 5.77 -1.71 6.83
N ASN A 52 4.53 -1.23 6.78
CA ASN A 52 4.03 -0.20 7.69
C ASN A 52 3.03 -0.81 8.69
N PRO A 53 2.89 -0.28 9.92
CA PRO A 53 1.89 -0.73 10.88
C PRO A 53 0.44 -0.31 10.53
N LEU A 54 0.14 -0.16 9.24
CA LEU A 54 -1.11 0.36 8.71
C LEU A 54 -2.30 -0.53 9.11
N ARG A 55 -3.28 0.04 9.81
CA ARG A 55 -4.47 -0.70 10.30
C ARG A 55 -5.68 -0.57 9.40
N SER A 56 -5.76 0.54 8.66
CA SER A 56 -6.85 0.84 7.74
C SER A 56 -6.36 1.73 6.62
N LEU A 57 -6.95 1.52 5.44
CA LEU A 57 -6.94 2.50 4.36
C LEU A 57 -8.09 3.50 4.56
N PRO A 58 -8.02 4.69 3.96
CA PRO A 58 -9.12 5.64 4.02
C PRO A 58 -10.40 5.03 3.44
N SER A 59 -11.55 5.27 4.08
CA SER A 59 -12.84 4.71 3.65
C SER A 59 -13.32 5.27 2.32
N THR A 60 -12.84 6.46 1.96
CA THR A 60 -13.14 7.15 0.71
C THR A 60 -11.84 7.46 -0.04
N ARG A 61 -11.95 7.61 -1.36
CA ARG A 61 -10.90 8.16 -2.21
C ARG A 61 -11.40 9.40 -2.94
N ARG A 62 -10.50 10.19 -3.50
CA ARG A 62 -10.88 11.20 -4.49
C ARG A 62 -11.10 10.57 -5.87
N ASP A 63 -11.93 11.24 -6.65
CA ASP A 63 -12.26 10.83 -8.02
C ASP A 63 -11.00 10.78 -8.89
N GLY A 64 -10.92 9.77 -9.75
CA GLY A 64 -9.81 9.61 -10.70
C GLY A 64 -8.55 8.99 -10.13
N LEU A 65 -8.51 8.66 -8.83
CA LEU A 65 -7.45 7.79 -8.30
C LEU A 65 -7.54 6.40 -8.94
N SER A 66 -6.44 5.99 -9.57
CA SER A 66 -6.23 4.64 -10.08
C SER A 66 -4.76 4.26 -9.96
N PHE A 67 -4.51 2.95 -9.85
CA PHE A 67 -3.18 2.41 -9.97
C PHE A 67 -3.17 0.94 -10.41
N ASP A 68 -2.09 0.53 -11.07
CA ASP A 68 -1.96 -0.85 -11.54
C ASP A 68 -1.61 -1.80 -10.38
N PHE A 69 -0.68 -1.38 -9.52
CA PHE A 69 -0.22 -2.19 -8.40
C PHE A 69 -0.36 -1.46 -7.06
N LEU A 70 -0.78 -2.21 -6.04
CA LEU A 70 -0.83 -1.77 -4.66
C LEU A 70 -0.13 -2.78 -3.77
N ALA A 71 0.98 -2.38 -3.15
CA ALA A 71 1.74 -3.24 -2.24
C ALA A 71 1.44 -2.86 -0.79
N LEU A 72 0.85 -3.78 -0.03
CA LEU A 72 0.38 -3.62 1.34
C LEU A 72 0.84 -4.77 2.24
N GLU A 73 1.89 -5.48 1.83
CA GLU A 73 2.41 -6.64 2.53
C GLU A 73 2.89 -6.27 3.93
N CYS A 74 2.78 -7.20 4.86
CA CYS A 74 3.23 -7.02 6.24
C CYS A 74 2.64 -5.76 6.92
N THR A 75 1.41 -5.39 6.56
CA THR A 75 0.62 -4.37 7.26
C THR A 75 -0.33 -5.02 8.26
N LYS A 76 -1.09 -4.22 9.00
CA LYS A 76 -2.08 -4.67 10.00
C LYS A 76 -3.52 -4.54 9.48
N LEU A 77 -3.70 -4.60 8.17
CA LEU A 77 -5.02 -4.46 7.55
C LEU A 77 -5.90 -5.67 7.81
N GLU A 78 -7.10 -5.41 8.34
CA GLU A 78 -8.15 -6.42 8.55
C GLU A 78 -9.22 -6.38 7.45
N ALA A 79 -9.32 -5.28 6.71
CA ALA A 79 -10.28 -5.09 5.64
C ALA A 79 -9.74 -4.15 4.57
N LEU A 80 -10.28 -4.27 3.35
CA LEU A 80 -10.07 -3.31 2.26
C LEU A 80 -11.32 -2.44 2.10
N PRO A 81 -11.16 -1.14 1.79
CA PRO A 81 -12.27 -0.25 1.50
C PRO A 81 -12.84 -0.51 0.10
N GLU A 82 -14.14 -0.31 -0.11
CA GLU A 82 -14.83 -0.63 -1.38
C GLU A 82 -14.20 0.02 -2.62
N TRP A 83 -13.52 1.16 -2.46
CA TRP A 83 -12.89 1.81 -3.59
C TRP A 83 -11.77 0.98 -4.24
N THR A 84 -11.15 0.02 -3.52
CA THR A 84 -10.13 -0.87 -4.09
C THR A 84 -10.67 -1.70 -5.24
N ASP A 85 -11.97 -1.95 -5.27
CA ASP A 85 -12.62 -2.78 -6.29
C ASP A 85 -12.63 -2.11 -7.68
N THR A 86 -12.47 -0.77 -7.72
CA THR A 86 -12.57 0.02 -8.95
C THR A 86 -11.28 0.76 -9.30
N SER A 87 -10.32 0.81 -8.39
CA SER A 87 -9.13 1.64 -8.54
C SER A 87 -7.89 0.86 -8.95
N ILE A 88 -7.99 -0.48 -9.02
CA ILE A 88 -6.84 -1.37 -9.17
C ILE A 88 -6.84 -1.98 -10.57
N GLY A 89 -5.78 -1.70 -11.33
CA GLY A 89 -5.58 -2.16 -12.70
C GLY A 89 -5.18 -3.63 -12.76
N GLU A 90 -4.21 -4.04 -11.95
CA GLU A 90 -3.58 -5.36 -12.03
C GLU A 90 -3.67 -6.14 -10.71
N LEU A 91 -2.91 -5.77 -9.66
CA LEU A 91 -2.79 -6.60 -8.46
C LEU A 91 -2.63 -5.82 -7.15
N THR A 92 -3.14 -6.42 -6.07
CA THR A 92 -2.91 -5.98 -4.69
C THR A 92 -2.14 -7.03 -3.91
N TYR A 93 -0.94 -6.71 -3.43
CA TYR A 93 -0.13 -7.62 -2.62
C TYR A 93 -0.47 -7.45 -1.12
N LEU A 94 -0.93 -8.51 -0.47
CA LEU A 94 -1.40 -8.50 0.93
C LEU A 94 -0.76 -9.60 1.79
N SER A 95 0.30 -10.25 1.32
CA SER A 95 1.01 -11.26 2.11
C SER A 95 1.37 -10.73 3.52
N GLY A 96 1.15 -11.57 4.53
CA GLY A 96 1.45 -11.22 5.93
C GLY A 96 0.50 -10.20 6.58
N THR A 97 -0.70 -10.00 6.03
CA THR A 97 -1.74 -9.15 6.64
C THR A 97 -2.83 -9.96 7.35
N PRO A 98 -3.48 -9.40 8.39
CA PRO A 98 -4.62 -10.05 9.06
C PRO A 98 -5.79 -10.43 8.13
N ILE A 99 -6.05 -9.65 7.07
CA ILE A 99 -7.09 -9.98 6.08
C ILE A 99 -6.76 -11.29 5.34
N CYS A 100 -5.50 -11.55 4.99
CA CYS A 100 -5.08 -12.82 4.42
C CYS A 100 -5.18 -13.98 5.44
N GLU A 101 -4.86 -13.74 6.71
CA GLU A 101 -5.08 -14.73 7.78
C GLU A 101 -6.58 -15.02 8.02
N ALA A 102 -7.46 -14.05 7.82
CA ALA A 102 -8.90 -14.27 7.85
C ALA A 102 -9.39 -15.08 6.63
N ALA A 103 -8.86 -14.80 5.44
CA ALA A 103 -9.18 -15.54 4.22
C ALA A 103 -8.83 -17.03 4.32
N THR A 104 -7.66 -17.35 4.87
CA THR A 104 -7.23 -18.76 5.08
C THR A 104 -8.12 -19.54 6.04
N ARG A 105 -8.82 -18.84 6.95
CA ARG A 105 -9.82 -19.44 7.87
C ARG A 105 -11.18 -19.67 7.20
N GLY A 106 -11.34 -19.31 5.93
CA GLY A 106 -12.55 -19.54 5.14
C GLY A 106 -13.66 -18.52 5.37
N ASP A 107 -13.33 -17.28 5.76
CA ASP A 107 -14.31 -16.19 5.80
C ASP A 107 -14.74 -15.80 4.37
N GLY A 108 -15.95 -16.23 3.98
CA GLY A 108 -16.50 -16.00 2.65
C GLY A 108 -16.65 -14.52 2.27
N ASN A 109 -16.92 -13.64 3.23
CA ASN A 109 -17.02 -12.20 2.95
C ASN A 109 -15.65 -11.62 2.63
N THR A 110 -14.63 -12.05 3.37
CA THR A 110 -13.24 -11.65 3.14
C THR A 110 -12.75 -12.12 1.77
N LEU A 111 -13.05 -13.36 1.37
CA LEU A 111 -12.66 -13.90 0.06
C LEU A 111 -13.24 -13.08 -1.11
N VAL A 112 -14.51 -12.69 -1.03
CA VAL A 112 -15.16 -11.86 -2.06
C VAL A 112 -14.50 -10.48 -2.13
N ALA A 113 -14.16 -9.86 -1.00
CA ALA A 113 -13.48 -8.57 -0.98
C ALA A 113 -12.09 -8.65 -1.62
N LEU A 114 -11.33 -9.71 -1.33
CA LEU A 114 -10.01 -9.94 -1.92
C LEU A 114 -10.09 -10.14 -3.44
N GLU A 115 -11.05 -10.92 -3.93
CA GLU A 115 -11.25 -11.14 -5.37
C GLU A 115 -11.57 -9.83 -6.10
N ARG A 116 -12.49 -9.02 -5.56
CA ARG A 116 -12.86 -7.71 -6.15
C ARG A 116 -11.69 -6.74 -6.19
N ALA A 117 -10.84 -6.76 -5.17
CA ALA A 117 -9.64 -5.93 -5.09
C ALA A 117 -8.42 -6.51 -5.83
N LYS A 118 -8.57 -7.59 -6.61
CA LYS A 118 -7.48 -8.28 -7.31
C LYS A 118 -6.32 -8.63 -6.38
N ALA A 119 -6.65 -9.07 -5.16
CA ALA A 119 -5.68 -9.26 -4.11
C ALA A 119 -5.07 -10.66 -4.09
N VAL A 120 -3.77 -10.72 -3.81
CA VAL A 120 -2.98 -11.94 -3.66
C VAL A 120 -2.36 -11.99 -2.27
N CYS A 121 -2.49 -13.16 -1.63
CA CYS A 121 -1.95 -13.43 -0.29
C CYS A 121 -0.66 -14.26 -0.32
N ASP A 122 -0.43 -15.00 -1.41
CA ASP A 122 0.68 -15.94 -1.54
C ASP A 122 1.77 -15.46 -2.51
N GLU A 123 1.59 -14.28 -3.09
CA GLU A 123 2.57 -13.63 -3.97
C GLU A 123 3.10 -12.36 -3.29
N GLU A 124 4.39 -12.10 -3.49
CA GLU A 124 5.08 -10.91 -2.99
C GLU A 124 5.38 -9.93 -4.14
N ASP A 125 5.35 -8.62 -3.85
CA ASP A 125 5.86 -7.63 -4.80
C ASP A 125 7.37 -7.89 -4.97
N PRO A 126 7.88 -8.14 -6.19
CA PRO A 126 9.32 -8.34 -6.41
C PRO A 126 10.17 -7.13 -5.98
N ARG A 127 9.55 -5.96 -5.76
CA ARG A 127 10.16 -4.74 -5.23
C ARG A 127 9.75 -4.42 -3.79
N GLY A 128 9.06 -5.34 -3.10
CA GLY A 128 8.55 -5.19 -1.73
C GLY A 128 9.65 -5.06 -0.69
N SER A 129 10.86 -5.58 -0.98
CA SER A 129 12.06 -5.39 -0.16
C SER A 129 12.73 -4.02 -0.32
N GLY A 130 12.12 -3.08 -1.05
CA GLY A 130 12.61 -1.73 -1.29
C GLY A 130 12.93 -1.46 -2.77
N ARG A 131 12.62 -0.26 -3.23
CA ARG A 131 12.78 0.12 -4.66
C ARG A 131 14.15 0.65 -5.02
N TYR A 132 15.01 0.84 -4.04
CA TYR A 132 16.41 1.18 -4.22
C TYR A 132 17.30 0.21 -3.44
N PRO A 133 18.59 0.10 -3.78
CA PRO A 133 19.50 -0.81 -3.08
C PRO A 133 19.67 -0.41 -1.61
N ILE A 134 18.91 -1.04 -0.71
CA ILE A 134 18.89 -0.69 0.72
C ILE A 134 20.29 -0.78 1.31
N ALA A 135 21.06 -1.81 0.94
CA ALA A 135 22.43 -2.01 1.41
C ALA A 135 23.35 -0.81 1.14
N LEU A 136 23.14 -0.09 0.03
CA LEU A 136 23.93 1.11 -0.30
C LEU A 136 23.51 2.32 0.54
N MET A 137 22.23 2.39 0.93
CA MET A 137 21.68 3.51 1.68
C MET A 137 21.79 3.33 3.19
N GLN A 138 21.87 2.10 3.68
CA GLN A 138 21.89 1.74 5.10
C GLN A 138 22.92 2.52 5.94
N PRO A 139 24.16 2.78 5.48
CA PRO A 139 25.13 3.57 6.24
C PRO A 139 24.70 5.03 6.46
N TYR A 140 23.89 5.59 5.56
CA TYR A 140 23.42 6.98 5.61
C TYR A 140 22.11 7.14 6.39
N ARG A 141 21.53 6.05 6.90
CA ARG A 141 20.28 6.06 7.66
C ARG A 141 20.47 6.01 9.18
N GLN A 142 21.70 5.89 9.64
CA GLN A 142 21.97 5.97 11.08
C GLN A 142 21.97 7.45 11.51
N PRO A 143 21.38 7.77 12.68
CA PRO A 143 21.29 9.14 13.19
C PRO A 143 22.67 9.76 13.50
#